data_AF-A0A2A2VHA4-F1
#
_entry.id   AF-A0A2A2VHA4-F1
#
_cell.length_a   1.000
_cell.length_b   1.000
_cell.length_c   1.000
_cell.angle_alpha   90.00
_cell.angle_beta   90.00
_cell.angle_gamma   90.00
#
_symmetry.space_group_name_H-M   'P 1'
#
loop_
_entity.id
_entity.type
_entity.pdbx_description
1 polymer ?
#
loop_
_entity_poly.entity_id
_entity_poly.type
_entity_poly.pdbx_seq_one_letter_code
_entity_poly.pdbx_strand_id
1 'polypeptide(L)'
;MNKWVLSACFLALTAAPAAAVDVRLESYRNPKNENFRIFNHMYLDGVRGGLMASNAWLKRHGGQMLFCMPGDLALSSEQVEEIMLKSADKRSAKGDMAVALLLLWGMQDTYPCEKTGNEKTDGEKVGGEKPASQ
;
A
#
# COMPACT_ATOMS: atom_id res chain seq x y z
N MET A 1 -21.13 -15.74 43.52
CA MET A 1 -21.10 -16.56 42.28
C MET A 1 -20.84 -15.76 41.00
N ASN A 2 -20.25 -14.55 41.04
CA ASN A 2 -20.17 -13.68 39.85
C ASN A 2 -18.79 -13.67 39.16
N LYS A 3 -17.74 -14.20 39.80
CA LYS A 3 -16.36 -14.17 39.26
C LYS A 3 -16.17 -15.12 38.06
N TRP A 4 -16.86 -16.25 38.05
CA TRP A 4 -16.77 -17.26 36.99
C TRP A 4 -17.48 -16.83 35.69
N VAL A 5 -18.58 -16.09 35.81
CA VAL A 5 -19.34 -15.57 34.66
C VAL A 5 -18.52 -14.55 33.87
N LEU A 6 -17.83 -13.64 34.57
CA LEU A 6 -16.95 -12.67 33.92
C LEU A 6 -15.79 -13.35 33.17
N SER A 7 -15.18 -14.38 33.77
CA SER A 7 -14.09 -15.13 33.13
C SER A 7 -14.55 -15.91 31.88
N ALA A 8 -15.77 -16.44 31.88
CA ALA A 8 -16.34 -17.14 30.72
C ALA A 8 -16.67 -16.17 29.57
N CYS A 9 -17.18 -14.98 29.86
CA CYS A 9 -17.44 -13.95 28.85
C CYS A 9 -16.17 -13.44 28.18
N PHE A 10 -15.08 -13.25 28.93
CA PHE A 10 -13.78 -12.87 28.35
C PHE A 10 -13.21 -13.95 27.42
N LEU A 11 -13.32 -15.23 27.82
CA LEU A 11 -12.83 -16.35 27.00
C LEU A 11 -13.62 -16.48 25.68
N ALA A 12 -14.95 -16.29 25.74
CA ALA A 12 -15.81 -16.34 24.56
C ALA A 12 -15.53 -15.18 23.58
N LEU A 13 -15.19 -13.99 24.09
CA LEU A 13 -14.86 -12.84 23.25
C LEU A 13 -13.52 -13.00 22.53
N THR A 14 -12.54 -13.68 23.14
CA THR A 14 -11.25 -14.01 22.50
C THR A 14 -11.33 -15.19 21.54
N ALA A 15 -12.33 -16.07 21.69
CA ALA A 15 -12.50 -17.26 20.86
C ALA A 15 -13.28 -16.98 19.55
N ALA A 16 -13.99 -15.85 19.47
CA ALA A 16 -14.55 -15.40 18.22
C ALA A 16 -13.38 -15.10 17.26
N PRO A 17 -13.26 -15.80 16.12
CA PRO A 17 -12.29 -15.39 15.12
C PRO A 17 -12.67 -13.96 14.73
N ALA A 18 -11.81 -13.00 15.06
CA ALA A 18 -11.84 -11.68 14.46
C ALA A 18 -11.49 -11.88 12.98
N ALA A 19 -12.48 -12.30 12.20
CA ALA A 19 -12.37 -12.28 10.76
C ALA A 19 -12.35 -10.80 10.38
N ALA A 20 -11.17 -10.21 10.35
CA ALA A 20 -10.92 -9.03 9.56
C ALA A 20 -11.12 -9.47 8.10
N VAL A 21 -12.39 -9.48 7.67
CA VAL A 21 -12.76 -9.85 6.31
C VAL A 21 -12.40 -8.65 5.44
N ASP A 22 -11.18 -8.68 4.91
CA ASP A 22 -10.74 -7.78 3.85
C ASP A 22 -11.64 -7.95 2.61
N VAL A 23 -11.92 -6.86 1.90
CA VAL A 23 -12.74 -6.91 0.68
C VAL A 23 -11.95 -7.66 -0.39
N ARG A 24 -12.54 -8.75 -0.88
CA ARG A 24 -11.93 -9.60 -1.89
C ARG A 24 -12.25 -9.10 -3.29
N LEU A 25 -11.34 -9.33 -4.23
CA LEU A 25 -11.46 -8.88 -5.62
C LEU A 25 -12.78 -9.35 -6.27
N GLU A 26 -13.20 -10.59 -5.99
CA GLU A 26 -14.47 -11.12 -6.51
C GLU A 26 -15.67 -10.30 -6.02
N SER A 27 -15.73 -10.03 -4.72
CA SER A 27 -16.82 -9.23 -4.14
C SER A 27 -16.76 -7.77 -4.56
N TYR A 28 -15.57 -7.28 -4.95
CA TYR A 28 -15.38 -5.94 -5.47
C TYR A 28 -15.92 -5.81 -6.89
N ARG A 29 -15.55 -6.74 -7.79
CA ARG A 29 -15.98 -6.77 -9.19
C ARG A 29 -17.47 -7.14 -9.35
N ASN A 30 -17.94 -8.05 -8.50
CA ASN A 30 -19.30 -8.59 -8.53
C ASN A 30 -20.03 -8.29 -7.21
N PRO A 31 -20.32 -7.01 -6.90
CA PRO A 31 -21.00 -6.65 -5.67
C PRO A 31 -22.41 -7.24 -5.63
N LYS A 32 -22.82 -7.78 -4.48
CA LYS A 32 -24.12 -8.44 -4.32
C LYS A 32 -25.32 -7.51 -4.55
N ASN A 33 -25.14 -6.22 -4.28
CA ASN A 33 -26.12 -5.16 -4.51
C ASN A 33 -25.43 -3.80 -4.47
N GLU A 34 -26.21 -2.74 -4.72
CA GLU A 34 -25.72 -1.37 -4.77
C GLU A 34 -25.06 -0.90 -3.48
N ASN A 35 -25.59 -1.28 -2.32
CA ASN A 35 -25.01 -0.90 -1.03
C ASN A 35 -23.61 -1.49 -0.84
N PHE A 36 -23.40 -2.74 -1.28
CA PHE A 36 -22.07 -3.34 -1.27
C PHE A 36 -21.13 -2.66 -2.27
N ARG A 37 -21.63 -2.19 -3.42
CA ARG A 37 -20.82 -1.39 -4.35
C ARG A 37 -20.34 -0.10 -3.70
N ILE A 38 -21.25 0.66 -3.10
CA ILE A 38 -20.93 1.90 -2.37
C ILE A 38 -19.94 1.62 -1.23
N PHE A 39 -20.18 0.57 -0.44
CA PHE A 39 -19.29 0.16 0.64
C PHE A 39 -17.90 -0.21 0.13
N ASN A 40 -17.79 -0.93 -0.98
CA ASN A 40 -16.51 -1.30 -1.57
C ASN A 40 -15.69 -0.07 -2.03
N HIS A 41 -16.34 0.95 -2.60
CA HIS A 41 -15.66 2.20 -2.94
C HIS A 41 -15.19 2.96 -1.70
N MET A 42 -16.04 3.07 -0.67
CA MET A 42 -15.64 3.68 0.62
C MET A 42 -14.48 2.92 1.27
N TYR A 43 -14.53 1.58 1.22
CA TYR A 43 -13.47 0.72 1.70
C TYR A 43 -12.15 1.00 0.95
N LEU A 44 -12.18 1.05 -0.38
CA LEU A 44 -11.00 1.29 -1.20
C LEU A 44 -10.38 2.67 -0.92
N ASP A 45 -11.20 3.71 -0.74
CA ASP A 45 -10.69 5.05 -0.39
C ASP A 45 -10.08 5.06 1.03
N GLY A 46 -10.66 4.30 1.96
CA GLY A 46 -10.07 4.05 3.27
C GLY A 46 -8.71 3.34 3.20
N VAL A 47 -8.56 2.32 2.35
CA VAL A 47 -7.28 1.66 2.09
C VAL A 47 -6.27 2.67 1.54
N ARG A 48 -6.65 3.46 0.55
CA ARG A 48 -5.78 4.50 -0.02
C ARG A 48 -5.30 5.47 1.06
N GLY A 49 -6.20 5.97 1.91
CA GLY A 49 -5.85 6.83 3.05
C GLY A 49 -4.86 6.16 4.01
N GLY A 50 -5.10 4.89 4.36
CA GLY A 50 -4.20 4.10 5.22
C GLY A 50 -2.81 3.89 4.62
N LEU A 51 -2.73 3.64 3.31
CA LEU A 51 -1.46 3.52 2.58
C LEU A 51 -0.69 4.84 2.55
N MET A 52 -1.38 5.97 2.34
CA MET A 52 -0.77 7.30 2.39
C MET A 52 -0.23 7.63 3.79
N ALA A 53 -1.03 7.34 4.83
CA ALA A 53 -0.61 7.53 6.21
C ALA A 53 0.61 6.65 6.56
N SER A 54 0.61 5.39 6.10
CA SER A 54 1.73 4.47 6.29
C SER A 54 3.02 4.99 5.64
N ASN A 55 2.94 5.50 4.41
CA ASN A 55 4.08 6.11 3.74
C ASN A 55 4.59 7.37 4.44
N ALA A 56 3.68 8.25 4.87
CA ALA A 56 4.05 9.44 5.62
C ALA A 56 4.75 9.10 6.94
N TRP A 57 4.26 8.05 7.62
CA TRP A 57 4.90 7.54 8.84
C TRP A 57 6.31 6.99 8.54
N LEU A 58 6.47 6.16 7.53
CA LEU A 58 7.79 5.61 7.13
C LEU A 58 8.77 6.74 6.79
N LYS A 59 8.35 7.71 5.97
CA LYS A 59 9.16 8.87 5.61
C LYS A 59 9.63 9.65 6.84
N ARG A 60 8.74 9.88 7.80
CA ARG A 60 9.07 10.62 9.04
C ARG A 60 10.05 9.89 9.95
N HIS A 61 10.05 8.56 9.92
CA HIS A 61 10.89 7.73 10.80
C HIS A 61 12.14 7.18 10.09
N GLY A 62 12.51 7.75 8.93
CA GLY A 62 13.70 7.32 8.18
C GLY A 62 13.58 5.95 7.53
N GLY A 63 12.37 5.38 7.46
CA GLY A 63 12.10 4.13 6.76
C GLY A 63 11.96 4.34 5.25
N GLN A 64 12.15 3.27 4.49
CA GLN A 64 11.87 3.28 3.05
C GLN A 64 10.36 3.37 2.82
N MET A 65 9.92 4.33 2.00
CA MET A 65 8.50 4.46 1.64
C MET A 65 8.05 3.25 0.81
N LEU A 66 6.79 2.84 0.96
CA LEU A 66 6.23 1.72 0.20
C LEU A 66 6.06 2.07 -1.29
N PHE A 67 5.87 3.34 -1.62
CA PHE A 67 5.77 3.90 -2.97
C PHE A 67 6.10 5.41 -2.94
N CYS A 68 6.48 5.99 -4.07
CA CYS A 68 7.03 7.35 -4.17
C CYS A 68 6.15 8.24 -5.06
N MET A 69 4.95 8.59 -4.55
CA MET A 69 4.03 9.48 -5.24
C MET A 69 4.53 10.94 -5.23
N PRO A 70 4.36 11.71 -6.31
CA PRO A 70 4.61 13.16 -6.32
C PRO A 70 3.80 13.89 -5.24
N GLY A 71 4.40 14.87 -4.57
CA GLY A 71 3.81 15.49 -3.38
C GLY A 71 2.56 16.34 -3.62
N ASP A 72 2.34 16.78 -4.85
CA ASP A 72 1.21 17.57 -5.32
C ASP A 72 0.11 16.72 -5.98
N LEU A 73 0.35 15.41 -6.14
CA LEU A 73 -0.60 14.52 -6.80
C LEU A 73 -1.69 14.05 -5.82
N ALA A 74 -2.92 14.46 -6.07
CA ALA A 74 -4.10 13.92 -5.41
C ALA A 74 -4.85 12.98 -6.37
N LEU A 75 -4.92 11.69 -6.03
CA LEU A 75 -5.72 10.74 -6.81
C LEU A 75 -7.23 10.96 -6.57
N SER A 76 -8.05 10.80 -7.59
CA SER A 76 -9.50 10.61 -7.42
C SER A 76 -9.82 9.16 -7.03
N SER A 77 -11.04 8.90 -6.56
CA SER A 77 -11.48 7.53 -6.24
C SER A 77 -11.43 6.62 -7.46
N GLU A 78 -11.76 7.14 -8.64
CA GLU A 78 -11.71 6.42 -9.92
C GLU A 78 -10.27 6.07 -10.29
N GLN A 79 -9.32 6.99 -10.11
CA GLN A 79 -7.90 6.72 -10.37
C GLN A 79 -7.33 5.65 -9.43
N VAL A 80 -7.75 5.67 -8.16
CA VAL A 80 -7.36 4.64 -7.19
C VAL A 80 -7.90 3.27 -7.58
N GLU A 81 -9.17 3.21 -8.01
CA GLU A 81 -9.79 2.00 -8.52
C GLU A 81 -9.10 1.48 -9.78
N GLU A 82 -8.79 2.36 -10.73
CA GLU A 82 -8.08 1.99 -11.96
C GLU A 82 -6.71 1.39 -11.65
N ILE A 83 -5.93 2.01 -10.75
CA ILE A 83 -4.62 1.49 -10.31
C ILE A 83 -4.77 0.10 -9.70
N MET A 84 -5.78 -0.11 -8.85
CA MET A 84 -6.05 -1.39 -8.21
C MET A 84 -6.45 -2.47 -9.23
N LEU A 85 -7.38 -2.17 -10.15
CA LEU A 85 -7.85 -3.11 -11.17
C LEU A 85 -6.75 -3.45 -12.17
N LYS A 86 -5.96 -2.46 -12.62
CA LYS A 86 -4.80 -2.69 -13.49
C LYS A 86 -3.75 -3.58 -12.82
N SER A 87 -3.53 -3.41 -11.52
CA SER A 87 -2.66 -4.27 -10.72
C SER A 87 -3.18 -5.71 -10.65
N ALA A 88 -4.50 -5.87 -10.47
CA ALA A 88 -5.17 -7.16 -10.47
C ALA A 88 -5.01 -7.88 -11.82
N ASP A 89 -5.24 -7.19 -12.93
CA ASP A 89 -5.12 -7.75 -14.27
C ASP A 89 -3.68 -8.12 -14.61
N LYS A 90 -2.72 -7.23 -14.32
CA LYS A 90 -1.28 -7.49 -14.50
C LYS A 90 -0.81 -8.76 -13.78
N ARG A 91 -1.43 -9.10 -12.65
CA ARG A 91 -1.07 -10.26 -11.82
C ARG A 91 -1.95 -11.47 -12.07
N SER A 92 -2.93 -11.40 -12.97
CA SER A 92 -3.96 -12.43 -13.14
C SER A 92 -4.58 -12.81 -11.78
N ALA A 93 -4.88 -11.79 -10.98
CA ALA A 93 -5.30 -11.95 -9.60
C ALA A 93 -6.58 -12.77 -9.49
N LYS A 94 -6.58 -13.72 -8.56
CA LYS A 94 -7.74 -14.55 -8.25
C LYS A 94 -8.74 -13.78 -7.38
N GLY A 95 -10.00 -14.22 -7.42
CA GLY A 95 -11.10 -13.56 -6.74
C GLY A 95 -10.96 -13.47 -5.21
N ASP A 96 -10.17 -14.34 -4.59
CA ASP A 96 -9.88 -14.38 -3.15
C ASP A 96 -8.79 -13.40 -2.71
N MET A 97 -8.15 -12.70 -3.65
CA MET A 97 -7.12 -11.72 -3.35
C MET A 97 -7.72 -10.47 -2.70
N ALA A 98 -7.05 -9.95 -1.67
CA ALA A 98 -7.46 -8.74 -0.99
C ALA A 98 -7.27 -7.50 -1.88
N VAL A 99 -8.30 -6.67 -1.97
CA VAL A 99 -8.28 -5.41 -2.72
C VAL A 99 -7.21 -4.47 -2.17
N ALA A 100 -6.97 -4.49 -0.85
CA ALA A 100 -5.94 -3.67 -0.23
C ALA A 100 -4.52 -3.96 -0.73
N LEU A 101 -4.19 -5.25 -0.89
CA LEU A 101 -2.89 -5.68 -1.44
C LEU A 101 -2.76 -5.32 -2.92
N LEU A 102 -3.84 -5.49 -3.68
CA LEU A 102 -3.88 -5.14 -5.10
C LEU A 102 -3.63 -3.65 -5.31
N LEU A 103 -4.25 -2.79 -4.48
CA LEU A 103 -3.98 -1.36 -4.51
C LEU A 103 -2.53 -1.07 -4.12
N LEU A 104 -2.00 -1.62 -3.03
CA LEU A 104 -0.61 -1.41 -2.63
C LEU A 104 0.37 -1.73 -3.76
N TRP A 105 0.21 -2.89 -4.40
CA TRP A 105 1.06 -3.27 -5.53
C TRP A 105 0.85 -2.38 -6.75
N GLY A 106 -0.38 -1.93 -7.00
CA GLY A 106 -0.68 -0.97 -8.07
C GLY A 106 0.01 0.37 -7.83
N MET A 107 0.04 0.83 -6.57
CA MET A 107 0.74 2.05 -6.17
C MET A 107 2.25 1.90 -6.32
N GLN A 108 2.81 0.73 -6.00
CA GLN A 108 4.23 0.40 -6.22
C GLN A 108 4.60 0.35 -7.70
N ASP A 109 3.72 -0.21 -8.54
CA ASP A 109 3.93 -0.27 -9.98
C ASP A 109 3.81 1.11 -10.64
N THR A 110 2.88 1.94 -10.17
CA THR A 110 2.61 3.28 -10.73
C THR A 110 3.62 4.32 -10.23
N TYR A 111 4.05 4.21 -8.97
CA TYR A 111 4.95 5.16 -8.30
C TYR A 111 6.13 4.43 -7.65
N PRO A 112 7.00 3.78 -8.44
CA PRO A 112 8.14 3.07 -7.88
C PRO A 112 9.09 4.06 -7.20
N CYS A 113 9.58 3.69 -6.01
CA CYS A 113 10.69 4.40 -5.41
C CYS A 113 11.99 4.08 -6.12
N GLU A 114 12.84 5.09 -6.31
CA GLU A 114 14.21 4.86 -6.75
C GLU A 114 14.91 3.95 -5.74
N LYS A 115 15.57 2.91 -6.25
CA LYS A 115 16.46 2.11 -5.42
C LYS A 115 17.65 3.02 -5.12
N THR A 116 17.89 3.33 -3.85
CA THR A 116 19.14 3.95 -3.43
C THR A 116 20.26 2.99 -3.81
N GLY A 117 20.91 3.25 -4.95
CA GLY A 117 22.12 2.56 -5.35
C GLY A 117 23.19 2.84 -4.31
N ASN A 118 23.84 1.79 -3.84
CA ASN A 118 25.12 1.92 -3.18
C ASN A 118 26.06 2.73 -4.08
N GLU A 119 26.76 3.68 -3.46
CA GLU A 119 28.08 4.17 -3.86
C GLU A 119 28.17 4.76 -5.28
N LYS A 120 27.99 6.08 -5.38
CA LYS A 120 28.84 6.84 -6.29
C LYS A 120 30.29 6.55 -5.90
N THR A 121 30.95 5.64 -6.61
CA THR A 121 32.39 5.78 -6.83
C THR A 121 32.57 7.08 -7.58
N ASP A 122 32.80 8.15 -6.84
CA ASP A 122 33.29 9.42 -7.34
C ASP A 122 34.69 9.18 -7.91
N GLY A 123 34.74 8.73 -9.16
CA GLY A 123 35.91 8.79 -10.02
C GLY A 123 36.04 10.18 -10.64
N GLU A 124 35.94 11.24 -9.83
CA GLU A 124 36.28 12.60 -10.22
C GLU A 124 37.82 12.73 -10.16
N LYS A 125 38.50 12.36 -11.26
CA LYS A 125 39.89 12.78 -11.48
C LYS A 125 39.90 14.27 -11.84
N VAL A 126 40.03 15.11 -10.82
CA VAL A 126 40.41 16.51 -10.95
C VAL A 126 41.92 16.60 -11.26
N GLY A 127 42.23 17.23 -12.39
CA GLY A 127 43.36 18.16 -12.55
C GLY A 127 44.79 17.65 -12.35
N GLY A 128 45.45 17.31 -13.46
CA GLY A 128 46.91 17.27 -13.56
C GLY A 128 47.38 18.18 -14.68
N GLU A 129 47.63 19.44 -14.33
CA GLU A 129 48.19 20.49 -15.17
C GLU A 129 49.58 20.10 -15.72
N LYS A 130 49.79 20.31 -17.02
CA LYS A 130 51.09 20.10 -17.69
C LYS A 130 51.79 21.45 -17.83
N PRO A 131 52.99 21.65 -17.26
CA PRO A 131 53.89 22.66 -17.77
C PRO A 131 54.92 22.04 -18.73
N ALA A 132 55.17 22.79 -19.81
CA ALA A 132 56.17 22.53 -20.82
C ALA A 132 57.59 22.64 -20.22
N SER A 133 58.47 21.71 -20.62
CA SER A 133 59.92 21.84 -20.41
C SER A 133 60.50 22.75 -21.49
N GLN A 134 61.30 23.73 -21.04
CA GLN A 134 62.38 24.34 -21.81
C GLN A 134 63.54 23.35 -21.95
#